data_AF-A0A2N2C1G9-F1
#
_entry.id   AF-A0A2N2C1G9-F1
#
_cell.length_a   1.000
_cell.length_b   1.000
_cell.length_c   1.000
_cell.angle_alpha   90.00
_cell.angle_beta   90.00
_cell.angle_gamma   90.00
#
_symmetry.space_group_name_H-M   'P 1'
#
loop_
_entity.id
_entity.type
_entity.pdbx_description
1 polymer ?
#
loop_
_entity_poly.entity_id
_entity_poly.type
_entity_poly.pdbx_seq_one_letter_code
_entity_poly.pdbx_strand_id
1 'polypeptide(L)'
;MAKYVLAMDQGTTSSRSIIFDELGIPVKAQNKEFEQIYPKAGWVEHRPLDIWNSQIETTRNILREAKVAPEDIVAVGITNQRETTIIWDKNTGEPIYNAIVWQCRRTSGMCDELKAKGWGDKVRAKTGVPIDAYFSGTKITWLLDNVPNARERAE
;
A
#
# COMPACT_ATOMS: atom_id res chain seq x y z
N MET A 1 13.82 -0.51 -31.82
CA MET A 1 13.89 -0.50 -30.35
C MET A 1 12.68 -1.27 -29.87
N ALA A 2 12.89 -2.37 -29.15
CA ALA A 2 11.78 -3.09 -28.53
C ALA A 2 11.18 -2.18 -27.45
N LYS A 3 9.84 -2.11 -27.37
CA LYS A 3 9.14 -1.27 -26.41
C LYS A 3 8.37 -2.17 -25.46
N TYR A 4 8.75 -2.15 -24.20
CA TYR A 4 8.09 -2.94 -23.16
C TYR A 4 7.36 -2.04 -22.17
N VAL A 5 6.33 -2.58 -21.54
CA VAL A 5 5.64 -1.96 -20.39
C VAL A 5 5.91 -2.80 -19.15
N LEU A 6 6.32 -2.15 -18.07
CA LEU A 6 6.49 -2.79 -16.76
C LEU A 6 5.24 -2.55 -15.92
N ALA A 7 4.60 -3.61 -15.43
CA ALA A 7 3.55 -3.52 -14.41
C ALA A 7 4.13 -3.92 -13.05
N MET A 8 3.97 -3.05 -12.06
CA MET A 8 4.26 -3.31 -10.65
C MET A 8 2.94 -3.54 -9.92
N ASP A 9 2.78 -4.71 -9.32
CA ASP A 9 1.60 -5.13 -8.57
C ASP A 9 1.98 -5.42 -7.13
N GLN A 10 1.76 -4.43 -6.27
CA GLN A 10 2.04 -4.54 -4.84
C GLN A 10 0.82 -5.17 -4.15
N GLY A 11 0.84 -6.48 -3.97
CA GLY A 11 -0.23 -7.23 -3.30
C GLY A 11 -0.13 -7.16 -1.77
N THR A 12 -1.10 -7.80 -1.09
CA THR A 12 -1.12 -7.85 0.39
C THR A 12 -0.06 -8.78 0.97
N THR A 13 0.19 -9.91 0.30
CA THR A 13 1.13 -10.95 0.76
C THR A 13 2.42 -10.99 -0.04
N SER A 14 2.42 -10.43 -1.25
CA SER A 14 3.59 -10.41 -2.12
C SER A 14 3.58 -9.20 -3.05
N SER A 15 4.78 -8.80 -3.47
CA SER A 15 5.00 -7.83 -4.54
C SER A 15 5.30 -8.58 -5.83
N ARG A 16 4.80 -8.09 -6.96
CA ARG A 16 4.96 -8.69 -8.28
C ARG A 16 5.38 -7.64 -9.30
N SER A 17 6.20 -8.06 -10.26
CA SER A 17 6.55 -7.28 -11.44
C SER A 17 6.31 -8.12 -12.69
N ILE A 18 5.74 -7.53 -13.74
CA ILE A 18 5.47 -8.20 -15.02
C ILE A 18 5.93 -7.30 -16.17
N ILE A 19 6.64 -7.87 -17.14
CA ILE A 19 7.01 -7.17 -18.38
C ILE A 19 6.06 -7.62 -19.48
N PHE A 20 5.47 -6.66 -20.19
CA PHE A 20 4.62 -6.88 -21.36
C PHE A 20 5.29 -6.33 -22.62
N ASP A 21 5.11 -7.01 -23.74
CA ASP A 21 5.49 -6.50 -25.06
C ASP A 21 4.44 -5.52 -25.62
N GLU A 22 4.67 -5.04 -26.84
CA GLU A 22 3.78 -4.08 -27.53
C GLU A 22 2.39 -4.63 -27.87
N LEU A 23 2.22 -5.96 -27.86
CA LEU A 23 0.93 -6.63 -28.08
C LEU A 23 0.20 -6.91 -26.76
N GLY A 24 0.79 -6.52 -25.62
CA GLY A 24 0.26 -6.79 -24.29
C GLY A 24 0.46 -8.24 -23.83
N ILE A 25 1.37 -8.98 -24.46
CA ILE A 25 1.68 -10.37 -24.08
C ILE A 25 2.71 -10.34 -22.93
N PRO A 26 2.48 -11.08 -21.83
CA PRO A 26 3.45 -11.15 -20.74
C PRO A 26 4.71 -11.90 -21.19
N VAL A 27 5.84 -11.19 -21.18
CA VAL A 27 7.16 -11.73 -21.52
C VAL A 27 7.75 -12.48 -20.33
N LYS A 28 7.61 -11.91 -19.13
CA LYS A 28 8.16 -12.45 -17.88
C LYS A 28 7.35 -11.93 -16.69
N ALA A 29 7.38 -12.66 -15.59
CA ALA A 29 6.85 -12.23 -14.29
C ALA A 29 7.81 -12.63 -13.17
N GLN A 30 7.84 -11.84 -12.09
CA GLN A 30 8.59 -12.09 -10.86
C GLN A 30 7.72 -11.75 -9.65
N ASN A 31 7.84 -12.52 -8.57
CA ASN A 31 7.03 -12.35 -7.36
C ASN A 31 7.87 -12.59 -6.11
N LYS A 32 7.65 -11.80 -5.06
CA LYS A 32 8.32 -11.94 -3.77
C LYS A 32 7.35 -11.68 -2.62
N GLU A 33 7.25 -12.64 -1.70
CA GLU A 33 6.49 -12.49 -0.46
C GLU A 33 7.22 -11.58 0.54
N PHE A 34 6.45 -10.97 1.45
CA PHE A 34 6.97 -10.19 2.57
C PHE A 34 6.17 -10.45 3.85
N GLU A 35 6.78 -10.16 4.99
CA GLU A 35 6.26 -10.51 6.32
C GLU A 35 4.89 -9.88 6.59
N GLN A 36 3.98 -10.70 7.16
CA GLN A 36 2.71 -10.25 7.69
C GLN A 36 2.82 -10.13 9.21
N ILE A 37 2.57 -8.94 9.76
CA ILE A 37 2.77 -8.68 11.19
C ILE A 37 1.41 -8.63 11.89
N TYR A 38 1.26 -9.41 12.96
CA TYR A 38 0.04 -9.50 13.76
C TYR A 38 0.30 -9.14 15.23
N PRO A 39 0.43 -7.85 15.58
CA PRO A 39 0.82 -7.46 16.95
C PRO A 39 -0.21 -7.84 18.02
N LYS A 40 -1.49 -7.91 17.63
CA LYS A 40 -2.65 -8.25 18.47
C LYS A 40 -3.74 -8.90 17.61
N ALA A 41 -4.69 -9.58 18.25
CA ALA A 41 -5.85 -10.13 17.55
C ALA A 41 -6.59 -9.03 16.75
N GLY A 42 -6.82 -9.28 15.46
CA GLY A 42 -7.45 -8.33 14.54
C GLY A 42 -6.55 -7.19 14.06
N TRP A 43 -5.28 -7.13 14.49
CA TRP A 43 -4.31 -6.16 14.02
C TRP A 43 -3.45 -6.77 12.92
N VAL A 44 -3.30 -6.04 11.82
CA VAL A 44 -2.50 -6.46 10.67
C VAL A 44 -1.65 -5.28 10.25
N GLU A 45 -0.34 -5.51 10.15
CA GLU A 45 0.68 -4.51 9.84
C GLU A 45 1.66 -5.04 8.80
N HIS A 46 2.26 -4.12 8.03
CA HIS A 46 3.43 -4.38 7.21
C HIS A 46 4.53 -3.38 7.55
N ARG A 47 5.80 -3.77 7.43
CA ARG A 47 6.90 -2.79 7.43
C ARG A 47 6.91 -2.10 6.05
N PRO A 48 6.80 -0.76 5.97
CA PRO A 48 6.81 -0.06 4.69
C PRO A 48 8.07 -0.31 3.85
N LEU A 49 9.21 -0.49 4.52
CA LEU A 49 10.48 -0.79 3.83
C LEU A 49 10.50 -2.21 3.24
N ASP A 50 9.79 -3.19 3.81
CA ASP A 50 9.71 -4.53 3.22
C ASP A 50 8.84 -4.53 1.96
N ILE A 51 7.76 -3.73 1.96
CA ILE A 51 6.96 -3.45 0.77
C ILE A 51 7.84 -2.85 -0.33
N TRP A 52 8.58 -1.79 -0.01
CA TRP A 52 9.46 -1.10 -0.95
C TRP A 52 10.53 -2.04 -1.50
N ASN A 53 11.26 -2.72 -0.62
CA ASN A 53 12.37 -3.59 -0.99
C ASN A 53 11.91 -4.78 -1.85
N SER A 54 10.78 -5.40 -1.52
CA SER A 54 10.23 -6.51 -2.31
C SER A 54 9.81 -6.09 -3.72
N GLN A 55 9.21 -4.90 -3.88
CA GLN A 55 8.84 -4.40 -5.21
C GLN A 55 10.06 -4.04 -6.06
N ILE A 56 11.08 -3.39 -5.46
CA ILE A 56 12.34 -3.09 -6.14
C ILE A 56 13.09 -4.36 -6.55
N GLU A 57 13.09 -5.39 -5.70
CA GLU A 57 13.75 -6.65 -5.99
C GLU A 57 13.09 -7.39 -7.15
N THR A 58 11.76 -7.52 -7.15
CA THR A 58 11.07 -8.16 -8.28
C THR A 58 11.30 -7.40 -9.60
N THR A 59 11.35 -6.06 -9.55
CA THR A 59 11.65 -5.22 -10.71
C THR A 59 13.08 -5.41 -11.23
N ARG A 60 14.08 -5.44 -10.35
CA ARG A 60 15.47 -5.63 -10.75
C ARG A 60 15.72 -7.03 -11.31
N ASN A 61 15.13 -8.04 -10.67
CA ASN A 61 15.28 -9.43 -11.09
C ASN A 61 14.61 -9.67 -12.43
N ILE A 62 13.40 -9.15 -12.66
CA ILE A 62 12.70 -9.35 -13.93
C ILE A 62 13.42 -8.71 -15.11
N LEU A 63 13.96 -7.49 -14.96
CA LEU A 63 14.74 -6.82 -16.01
C LEU A 63 15.99 -7.64 -16.37
N ARG A 64 16.71 -8.12 -15.35
CA ARG A 64 17.91 -8.95 -15.54
C ARG A 64 17.58 -10.27 -16.23
N GLU A 65 16.56 -10.98 -15.77
CA GLU A 65 16.18 -12.29 -16.31
C GLU A 65 15.59 -12.22 -17.72
N ALA A 66 14.80 -11.18 -18.00
CA ALA A 66 14.25 -10.93 -19.34
C ALA A 66 15.31 -10.34 -20.30
N LYS A 67 16.49 -9.96 -19.80
CA LYS A 67 17.54 -9.26 -20.55
C LYS A 67 17.02 -7.98 -21.21
N VAL A 68 16.16 -7.27 -20.50
CA VAL A 68 15.55 -6.00 -20.94
C VAL A 68 16.32 -4.86 -20.30
N ALA A 69 16.80 -3.91 -21.12
CA ALA A 69 17.45 -2.72 -20.61
C ALA A 69 16.37 -1.76 -20.03
N PRO A 70 16.65 -1.02 -18.95
CA PRO A 70 15.70 -0.04 -18.42
C PRO A 70 15.22 0.98 -19.46
N GLU A 71 16.06 1.33 -20.43
CA GLU A 71 15.78 2.27 -21.50
C GLU A 71 14.74 1.74 -22.51
N ASP A 72 14.50 0.42 -22.55
CA ASP A 72 13.48 -0.22 -23.38
C ASP A 72 12.09 -0.23 -22.71
N ILE A 73 11.99 0.16 -21.43
CA ILE A 73 10.71 0.32 -20.72
C ILE A 73 10.11 1.69 -21.05
N VAL A 74 9.01 1.70 -21.80
CA VAL A 74 8.36 2.96 -22.24
C VAL A 74 7.35 3.50 -21.23
N ALA A 75 6.86 2.64 -20.33
CA ALA A 75 5.91 3.01 -19.29
C ALA A 75 5.99 2.05 -18.10
N VAL A 76 5.65 2.58 -16.92
CA VAL A 76 5.45 1.79 -15.70
C VAL A 76 4.01 1.95 -15.24
N GLY A 77 3.27 0.85 -15.19
CA GLY A 77 1.96 0.76 -14.54
C GLY A 77 2.12 0.33 -13.09
N ILE A 78 1.41 0.98 -12.17
CA ILE A 78 1.43 0.63 -10.74
C ILE A 78 0.01 0.28 -10.32
N THR A 79 -0.13 -0.88 -9.68
CA THR A 79 -1.32 -1.28 -8.94
C THR A 79 -0.89 -1.74 -7.55
N ASN A 80 -1.78 -1.59 -6.57
CA ASN A 80 -1.44 -1.81 -5.17
C ASN A 80 -2.63 -2.36 -4.39
N GLN A 81 -2.32 -2.96 -3.24
CA GLN A 81 -3.29 -3.24 -2.20
C GLN A 81 -3.90 -1.90 -1.77
N ARG A 82 -5.21 -1.78 -1.93
CA ARG A 82 -5.94 -0.57 -1.58
C ARG A 82 -5.99 -0.41 -0.05
N GLU A 83 -6.42 0.76 0.40
CA GLU A 83 -6.67 1.16 1.80
C GLU A 83 -5.49 1.13 2.80
N THR A 84 -4.50 0.25 2.62
CA THR A 84 -3.31 0.16 3.48
C THR A 84 -2.63 1.52 3.57
N THR A 85 -2.40 1.98 4.81
CA THR A 85 -2.06 3.38 5.10
C THR A 85 -0.66 3.49 5.67
N ILE A 86 0.13 4.41 5.12
CA ILE A 86 1.50 4.74 5.53
C ILE A 86 1.58 6.26 5.74
N ILE A 87 2.22 6.71 6.82
CA ILE A 87 2.60 8.10 7.06
C ILE A 87 4.12 8.13 7.25
N TRP A 88 4.79 9.13 6.66
CA TRP A 88 6.24 9.26 6.71
C TRP A 88 6.66 10.72 6.89
N ASP A 89 7.90 10.94 7.33
CA ASP A 89 8.51 12.26 7.39
C ASP A 89 8.92 12.72 5.98
N LYS A 90 8.48 13.91 5.55
CA LYS A 90 8.76 14.42 4.20
C LYS A 90 10.23 14.77 3.94
N ASN A 91 11.01 15.06 4.99
CA ASN A 91 12.41 15.45 4.89
C ASN A 91 13.34 14.22 4.90
N THR A 92 12.99 13.18 5.66
CA THR A 92 13.83 11.97 5.77
C THR A 92 13.34 10.82 4.89
N GLY A 93 12.04 10.81 4.52
CA GLY A 93 11.40 9.68 3.85
C GLY A 93 11.07 8.51 4.78
N GLU A 94 11.36 8.61 6.08
CA GLU A 94 11.19 7.51 7.02
C GLU A 94 9.73 7.38 7.48
N PRO A 95 9.16 6.15 7.46
CA PRO A 95 7.84 5.91 8.02
C PRO A 95 7.83 6.19 9.53
N ILE A 96 6.78 6.86 10.02
CA ILE A 96 6.64 7.14 11.46
C ILE A 96 6.14 5.92 12.24
N TYR A 97 5.62 4.92 11.53
CA TYR A 97 5.07 3.68 12.07
C TYR A 97 4.98 2.62 10.96
N ASN A 98 4.64 1.37 11.33
CA ASN A 98 4.28 0.35 10.35
C ASN A 98 3.06 0.77 9.51
N ALA A 99 2.95 0.22 8.30
CA ALA A 99 1.74 0.37 7.50
C ALA A 99 0.57 -0.32 8.21
N ILE A 100 -0.58 0.36 8.32
CA ILE A 100 -1.80 -0.27 8.82
C ILE A 100 -2.54 -0.87 7.64
N VAL A 101 -2.60 -2.20 7.58
CA VAL A 101 -3.15 -2.95 6.45
C VAL A 101 -4.67 -2.78 6.37
N TRP A 102 -5.24 -2.87 5.18
CA TRP A 102 -6.70 -2.79 4.94
C TRP A 102 -7.50 -3.78 5.81
N GLN A 103 -6.97 -4.98 6.07
CA GLN A 103 -7.59 -6.01 6.90
C GLN A 103 -7.65 -5.64 8.40
N CYS A 104 -6.85 -4.67 8.84
CA CYS A 104 -6.72 -4.34 10.26
C CYS A 104 -8.00 -3.73 10.84
N ARG A 105 -8.46 -4.29 11.97
CA ARG A 105 -9.68 -3.89 12.69
C ARG A 105 -9.43 -2.93 13.86
N ARG A 106 -8.19 -2.44 14.06
CA ARG A 106 -7.84 -1.64 15.24
C ARG A 106 -8.70 -0.38 15.43
N THR A 107 -9.24 0.16 14.35
CA THR A 107 -10.04 1.39 14.35
C THR A 107 -11.55 1.12 14.41
N SER A 108 -11.99 -0.11 14.71
CA SER A 108 -13.41 -0.45 14.77
C SER A 108 -14.15 0.37 15.84
N GLY A 109 -13.57 0.58 17.02
CA GLY A 109 -14.16 1.43 18.05
C GLY A 109 -14.37 2.88 17.59
N MET A 110 -13.39 3.46 16.88
CA MET A 110 -13.51 4.80 16.28
C MET A 110 -14.63 4.85 15.24
N CYS A 111 -14.80 3.77 14.46
CA CYS A 111 -15.88 3.66 13.49
C CYS A 111 -17.26 3.60 14.17
N ASP A 112 -17.36 2.89 15.29
CA ASP A 112 -18.61 2.78 16.06
C ASP A 112 -18.98 4.12 16.70
N GLU A 113 -18.02 4.87 17.21
CA GLU A 113 -18.22 6.24 17.70
C GLU A 113 -18.72 7.18 16.59
N LEU A 114 -18.14 7.11 15.39
CA LEU A 114 -18.59 7.93 14.26
C LEU A 114 -20.02 7.59 13.84
N LYS A 115 -20.38 6.31 13.83
CA LYS A 115 -21.75 5.86 13.55
C LYS A 115 -22.72 6.34 14.63
N ALA A 116 -22.36 6.22 15.90
CA ALA A 116 -23.18 6.69 17.03
C ALA A 116 -23.42 8.21 16.98
N LYS A 117 -22.45 8.98 16.44
CA LYS A 117 -22.57 10.43 16.18
C LYS A 117 -23.39 10.77 14.92
N GLY A 118 -23.99 9.78 14.24
CA GLY A 118 -24.86 9.99 13.08
C GLY A 118 -24.13 10.28 11.75
N TRP A 119 -22.82 10.01 11.66
CA TRP A 119 -22.06 10.32 10.43
C TRP A 119 -22.28 9.34 9.28
N GLY A 120 -22.96 8.21 9.52
CA GLY A 120 -23.10 7.11 8.56
C GLY A 120 -23.57 7.53 7.16
N ASP A 121 -24.74 8.18 7.10
CA ASP A 121 -25.34 8.60 5.82
C ASP A 121 -24.53 9.69 5.14
N LYS A 122 -23.99 10.64 5.92
CA LYS A 122 -23.19 11.74 5.42
C LYS A 122 -21.88 11.27 4.79
N VAL A 123 -21.22 10.27 5.39
CA VAL A 123 -20.02 9.66 4.82
C VAL A 123 -20.40 8.94 3.53
N ARG A 124 -21.41 8.05 3.56
CA ARG A 124 -21.82 7.27 2.38
C ARG A 124 -22.21 8.17 1.20
N ALA A 125 -22.95 9.24 1.44
CA ALA A 125 -23.35 10.18 0.39
C ALA A 125 -22.15 10.90 -0.26
N LYS A 126 -21.07 11.13 0.49
CA LYS A 126 -19.88 11.85 -0.01
C LYS A 126 -18.84 10.94 -0.63
N THR A 127 -18.67 9.73 -0.10
CA THR A 127 -17.55 8.84 -0.43
C THR A 127 -17.98 7.58 -1.16
N GLY A 128 -19.28 7.28 -1.22
CA GLY A 128 -19.81 6.04 -1.78
C GLY A 128 -19.60 4.81 -0.89
N VAL A 129 -18.96 4.96 0.27
CA VAL A 129 -18.57 3.83 1.14
C VAL A 129 -19.10 3.98 2.57
N PRO A 130 -19.36 2.88 3.30
CA PRO A 130 -19.78 2.93 4.69
C PRO A 130 -18.62 3.31 5.62
N ILE A 131 -18.95 3.66 6.87
CA ILE A 131 -17.94 3.79 7.93
C ILE A 131 -17.52 2.39 8.37
N ASP A 132 -16.28 2.01 8.09
CA ASP A 132 -15.69 0.75 8.49
C ASP A 132 -14.16 0.85 8.63
N ALA A 133 -13.58 0.04 9.51
CA ALA A 133 -12.14 0.01 9.77
C ALA A 133 -11.31 -0.48 8.56
N TYR A 134 -11.97 -0.99 7.52
CA TYR A 134 -11.37 -1.29 6.22
C TYR A 134 -10.70 -0.06 5.59
N PHE A 135 -11.34 1.12 5.64
CA PHE A 135 -10.89 2.32 4.92
C PHE A 135 -9.79 3.10 5.64
N SER A 136 -9.01 3.87 4.88
CA SER A 136 -7.81 4.58 5.35
C SER A 136 -8.07 5.71 6.35
N GLY A 137 -9.23 6.36 6.30
CA GLY A 137 -9.49 7.59 7.06
C GLY A 137 -9.28 7.42 8.57
N THR A 138 -9.86 6.37 9.17
CA THR A 138 -9.68 6.12 10.61
C THR A 138 -8.29 5.60 10.94
N LYS A 139 -7.59 4.95 10.00
CA LYS A 139 -6.20 4.51 10.17
C LYS A 139 -5.26 5.72 10.28
N ILE A 140 -5.48 6.77 9.48
CA ILE A 140 -4.74 8.04 9.57
C ILE A 140 -4.95 8.67 10.95
N THR A 141 -6.20 8.82 11.39
CA THR A 141 -6.50 9.39 12.72
C THR A 141 -5.83 8.58 13.83
N TRP A 142 -5.91 7.25 13.76
CA TRP A 142 -5.24 6.39 14.73
C TRP A 142 -3.72 6.64 14.77
N LEU A 143 -3.05 6.74 13.62
CA LEU A 143 -1.61 7.02 13.55
C LEU A 143 -1.27 8.37 14.17
N LEU A 144 -2.01 9.43 13.84
CA LEU A 144 -1.78 10.77 14.37
C LEU A 144 -1.99 10.85 15.89
N ASP A 145 -2.92 10.06 16.44
CA ASP A 145 -3.26 10.09 17.87
C ASP A 145 -2.40 9.15 18.71
N ASN A 146 -1.81 8.10 18.12
CA ASN A 146 -1.07 7.06 18.86
C ASN A 146 0.45 7.10 18.64
N VAL A 147 0.93 7.73 17.56
CA VAL A 147 2.37 7.89 17.33
C VAL A 147 2.83 9.20 18.00
N PRO A 148 3.82 9.17 18.91
CA PRO A 148 4.28 10.37 19.61
C PRO A 148 4.64 11.51 18.65
N ASN A 149 4.15 12.71 18.96
CA ASN A 149 4.37 13.96 18.21
C ASN A 149 3.88 13.93 16.75
N ALA A 150 3.16 12.91 16.31
CA ALA A 150 2.74 12.79 14.91
C ALA A 150 1.72 13.87 14.50
N ARG A 151 0.78 14.20 15.40
CA ARG A 151 -0.21 15.25 15.16
C ARG A 151 0.40 16.65 15.09
N GLU A 152 1.28 16.99 16.04
CA GLU A 152 1.98 18.28 16.05
C GLU A 152 2.84 18.47 14.79
N ARG A 153 3.53 17.42 14.34
CA ARG A 153 4.33 17.46 13.10
C ARG A 153 3.50 17.57 11.81
N ALA A 154 2.18 17.36 11.88
CA ALA A 154 1.27 17.40 10.74
C ALA A 154 0.54 18.75 10.60
N GLU A 155 0.58 19.61 11.62
CA GLU A 155 0.06 20.98 11.62
C GLU A 155 1.11 21.98 11.10
#